data_AF-A0A2I1HG80-F1
#
_entry.id   AF-A0A2I1HG80-F1
#
_cell.length_a   1.000
_cell.length_b   1.000
_cell.length_c   1.000
_cell.angle_alpha   90.00
_cell.angle_beta   90.00
_cell.angle_gamma   90.00
#
_symmetry.space_group_name_H-M   'P 1'
#
loop_
_entity.id
_entity.type
_entity.pdbx_description
1 polymer ?
#
loop_
_entity_poly.entity_id
_entity_poly.type
_entity_poly.pdbx_seq_one_letter_code
_entity_poly.pdbx_strand_id
1 'polypeptide(L)'
;MSISESYPGQDALISYIKERGNKASYWGFLNNYHDIIVTSAFSDDWCELNNTWTARFLHETKDLPDFKDKIITERTRYAKRLQMFWQEIIKECKKENLVPKSIKLIDFCHSILQELDNKSNIHPFYKYDEKENPIKNPMDFFTINSKLNDNQYTSAKDFEKDIRLIFRNCYTYNNIGSEIYKLGEALELAFNKIWTEKIIFLVKQKEKSKRVRDNDTNSSSELVKKQIRILEENKDKLVYRQVVNDAFLIASAYENLVAVIDGTKLKGSGRFGYSDIFVLKGIGNNNVSLELKYISLVNLIKNQKNKFNANDLENLGKIIEKENEKDLLKRSYAYWLKEYEETKQTTIGEVLDNGVDQLKTYMNIISKGKIINYSSSGIFDKRVKITESNPTKLKGFVILVIGFHRILWRSIEEIITNYSYDKI
;
A
#
# COMPACT_ATOMS: atom_id res chain seq x y z
N MET A 1 10.69 19.59 44.77
CA MET A 1 9.58 19.45 43.80
C MET A 1 10.18 19.51 42.41
N SER A 2 10.45 18.36 41.77
CA SER A 2 10.83 18.37 40.35
C SER A 2 9.57 18.61 39.54
N ILE A 3 9.49 19.75 38.86
CA ILE A 3 8.45 20.03 37.89
C ILE A 3 8.63 18.98 36.78
N SER A 4 7.77 17.97 36.72
CA SER A 4 7.81 17.04 35.59
C SER A 4 7.41 17.82 34.35
N GLU A 5 8.30 17.90 33.36
CA GLU A 5 7.97 18.51 32.07
C GLU A 5 6.71 17.85 31.51
N SER A 6 5.69 18.68 31.31
CA SER A 6 4.44 18.27 30.68
C SER A 6 4.70 17.87 29.23
N TYR A 7 4.24 16.69 28.80
CA TYR A 7 4.42 16.22 27.42
C TYR A 7 3.09 16.13 26.64
N PRO A 8 3.11 16.30 25.31
CA PRO A 8 1.92 16.16 24.49
C PRO A 8 1.27 14.78 24.67
N GLY A 9 -0.02 14.77 25.01
CA GLY A 9 -0.81 13.57 25.27
C GLY A 9 -0.77 13.03 26.70
N GLN A 10 -0.11 13.71 27.63
CA GLN A 10 -0.05 13.31 29.04
C GLN A 10 -1.43 13.23 29.69
N ASP A 11 -2.31 14.23 29.50
CA ASP A 11 -3.65 14.24 30.09
C ASP A 11 -4.52 13.06 29.61
N ALA A 12 -4.41 12.71 28.33
CA ALA A 12 -5.13 11.58 27.76
C ALA A 12 -4.63 10.23 28.32
N LEU A 13 -3.31 10.10 28.52
CA LEU A 13 -2.72 8.92 29.15
C LEU A 13 -3.15 8.79 30.62
N ILE A 14 -3.11 9.88 31.38
CA ILE A 14 -3.57 9.92 32.77
C ILE A 14 -5.06 9.56 32.85
N SER A 15 -5.89 10.14 31.98
CA SER A 15 -7.32 9.83 31.92
C SER A 15 -7.58 8.37 31.59
N TYR A 16 -6.87 7.81 30.60
CA TYR A 16 -6.98 6.40 30.22
C TYR A 16 -6.61 5.46 31.37
N ILE A 17 -5.50 5.73 32.07
CA ILE A 17 -5.05 4.93 33.21
C ILE A 17 -6.07 5.01 34.35
N LYS A 18 -6.58 6.22 34.64
CA LYS A 18 -7.58 6.44 35.70
C LYS A 18 -8.89 5.70 35.41
N GLU A 19 -9.34 5.68 34.16
CA GLU A 19 -10.57 4.98 33.75
C GLU A 19 -10.40 3.45 33.81
N ARG A 20 -9.24 2.95 33.36
CA ARG A 20 -9.02 1.51 33.16
C ARG A 20 -8.43 0.81 34.39
N GLY A 21 -7.78 1.55 35.29
CA GLY A 21 -7.12 1.02 36.48
C GLY A 21 -6.21 -0.16 36.14
N ASN A 22 -6.36 -1.29 36.85
CA ASN A 22 -5.58 -2.51 36.62
C ASN A 22 -5.78 -3.18 35.25
N LYS A 23 -6.83 -2.78 34.51
CA LYS A 23 -7.11 -3.26 33.14
C LYS A 23 -6.47 -2.40 32.05
N ALA A 24 -5.73 -1.34 32.41
CA ALA A 24 -5.00 -0.54 31.43
C ALA A 24 -3.98 -1.42 30.68
N SER A 25 -3.83 -1.17 29.38
CA SER A 25 -2.90 -1.87 28.49
C SER A 25 -2.14 -0.83 27.67
N TYR A 26 -0.83 -1.05 27.51
CA TYR A 26 0.01 -0.16 26.70
C TYR A 26 -0.44 -0.21 25.23
N TRP A 27 -0.65 -1.42 24.70
CA TRP A 27 -1.19 -1.58 23.35
C TRP A 27 -2.60 -0.97 23.20
N GLY A 28 -3.46 -1.18 24.22
CA GLY A 28 -4.81 -0.62 24.23
C GLY A 28 -4.83 0.91 24.19
N PHE A 29 -3.91 1.57 24.90
CA PHE A 29 -3.74 3.01 24.84
C PHE A 29 -3.29 3.47 23.45
N LEU A 30 -2.23 2.85 22.89
CA LEU A 30 -1.72 3.23 21.57
C LEU A 30 -2.79 3.17 20.48
N ASN A 31 -3.64 2.13 20.53
CA ASN A 31 -4.69 1.92 19.54
C ASN A 31 -5.87 2.90 19.69
N ASN A 32 -6.24 3.27 20.91
CA ASN A 32 -7.42 4.10 21.17
C ASN A 32 -7.12 5.60 21.09
N TYR A 33 -5.85 6.00 21.20
CA TYR A 33 -5.42 7.41 21.22
C TYR A 33 -4.43 7.73 20.09
N HIS A 34 -4.62 7.06 18.94
CA HIS A 34 -3.79 7.19 17.75
C HIS A 34 -3.54 8.67 17.35
N ASP A 35 -4.59 9.49 17.26
CA ASP A 35 -4.48 10.88 16.80
C ASP A 35 -3.61 11.75 17.73
N ILE A 36 -3.65 11.49 19.04
CA ILE A 36 -2.81 12.15 20.03
C ILE A 36 -1.35 11.72 19.85
N ILE A 37 -1.13 10.45 19.53
CA ILE A 37 0.21 9.90 19.31
C ILE A 37 0.82 10.44 18.02
N VAL A 38 0.05 10.55 16.93
CA VAL A 38 0.48 11.16 15.67
C VAL A 38 0.96 12.60 15.90
N THR A 39 0.15 13.42 16.57
CA THR A 39 0.45 14.84 16.82
C THR A 39 1.62 15.06 17.78
N SER A 40 1.98 14.05 18.56
CA SER A 40 3.08 14.08 19.53
C SER A 40 4.39 13.46 19.03
N ALA A 41 4.41 12.89 17.82
CA ALA A 41 5.56 12.16 17.30
C ALA A 41 6.73 13.13 17.03
N PHE A 42 7.87 12.87 17.67
CA PHE A 42 9.05 13.75 17.67
C PHE A 42 10.29 13.11 17.05
N SER A 43 10.21 11.84 16.66
CA SER A 43 11.33 11.07 16.09
C SER A 43 10.89 10.27 14.87
N ASP A 44 11.82 10.11 13.94
CA ASP A 44 11.70 9.24 12.76
C ASP A 44 12.15 7.79 13.05
N ASP A 45 12.56 7.49 14.28
CA ASP A 45 12.92 6.16 14.75
C ASP A 45 11.78 5.56 15.59
N TRP A 46 11.23 4.46 15.08
CA TRP A 46 10.15 3.73 15.73
C TRP A 46 10.55 3.17 17.10
N CYS A 47 11.83 2.81 17.29
CA CYS A 47 12.35 2.33 18.56
C CYS A 47 12.32 3.43 19.62
N GLU A 48 12.72 4.64 19.23
CA GLU A 48 12.78 5.81 20.12
C GLU A 48 11.37 6.24 20.55
N LEU A 49 10.43 6.32 19.61
CA LEU A 49 9.01 6.60 19.91
C LEU A 49 8.43 5.55 20.86
N ASN A 50 8.64 4.26 20.56
CA ASN A 50 8.13 3.17 21.38
C ASN A 50 8.73 3.17 22.80
N ASN A 51 10.04 3.40 22.92
CA ASN A 51 10.72 3.44 24.22
C ASN A 51 10.25 4.64 25.05
N THR A 52 10.07 5.80 24.43
CA THR A 52 9.63 7.01 25.10
C THR A 52 8.19 6.89 25.59
N TRP A 53 7.28 6.40 24.75
CA TRP A 53 5.89 6.18 25.14
C TRP A 53 5.74 5.08 26.18
N THR A 54 6.59 4.05 26.14
CA THR A 54 6.68 3.05 27.21
C THR A 54 7.13 3.69 28.54
N ALA A 55 8.16 4.54 28.51
CA ALA A 55 8.67 5.21 29.71
C ALA A 55 7.62 6.15 30.33
N ARG A 56 6.88 6.88 29.49
CA ARG A 56 5.74 7.72 29.90
C ARG A 56 4.64 6.87 30.55
N PHE A 57 4.25 5.77 29.92
CA PHE A 57 3.24 4.86 30.46
C PHE A 57 3.67 4.26 31.81
N LEU A 58 4.94 3.85 31.94
CA LEU A 58 5.50 3.36 33.21
C LEU A 58 5.54 4.45 34.29
N HIS A 59 5.86 5.69 33.91
CA HIS A 59 5.86 6.81 34.85
C HIS A 59 4.46 7.08 35.41
N GLU A 60 3.43 7.10 34.56
CA GLU A 60 2.05 7.34 34.99
C GLU A 60 1.42 6.14 35.71
N THR A 61 2.01 4.94 35.60
CA THR A 61 1.55 3.73 36.31
C THR A 61 2.42 3.34 37.49
N LYS A 62 3.39 4.17 37.90
CA LYS A 62 4.36 3.86 38.96
C LYS A 62 3.72 3.50 40.31
N ASP A 63 2.54 4.04 40.59
CA ASP A 63 1.81 3.81 41.84
C ASP A 63 0.88 2.58 41.77
N LEU A 64 0.84 1.89 40.62
CA LEU A 64 0.04 0.68 40.40
C LEU A 64 0.93 -0.58 40.43
N PRO A 65 0.61 -1.59 41.27
CA PRO A 65 1.39 -2.83 41.36
C PRO A 65 1.30 -3.67 40.07
N ASP A 66 2.36 -4.46 39.79
CA ASP A 66 2.47 -5.47 38.71
C ASP A 66 2.38 -4.97 37.26
N PHE A 67 2.36 -3.65 37.02
CA PHE A 67 2.26 -3.10 35.65
C PHE A 67 3.53 -3.24 34.83
N LYS A 68 4.70 -3.20 35.47
CA LYS A 68 5.99 -3.28 34.79
C LYS A 68 6.13 -4.59 34.01
N ASP A 69 5.82 -5.72 34.65
CA ASP A 69 5.91 -7.04 34.02
C ASP A 69 4.83 -7.24 32.96
N LYS A 70 3.64 -6.67 33.18
CA LYS A 70 2.54 -6.66 32.21
C LYS A 70 2.94 -5.94 30.92
N ILE A 71 3.58 -4.77 31.04
CA ILE A 71 4.04 -3.98 29.88
C ILE A 71 5.19 -4.69 29.15
N ILE A 72 6.16 -5.27 29.86
CA ILE A 72 7.25 -6.05 29.25
C ILE A 72 6.67 -7.24 28.45
N THR A 73 5.68 -7.92 29.02
CA THR A 73 4.98 -9.04 28.38
C THR A 73 4.22 -8.58 27.14
N GLU A 74 3.46 -7.47 27.22
CA GLU A 74 2.76 -6.89 26.07
C GLU A 74 3.71 -6.46 24.96
N ARG A 75 4.84 -5.81 25.28
CA ARG A 75 5.84 -5.38 24.30
C ARG A 75 6.49 -6.56 23.58
N THR A 76 6.74 -7.65 24.31
CA THR A 76 7.28 -8.88 23.72
C THR A 76 6.24 -9.57 22.83
N ARG A 77 5.00 -9.70 23.32
CA ARG A 77 3.89 -10.36 22.60
C ARG A 77 3.50 -9.62 21.32
N TYR A 78 3.51 -8.30 21.35
CA TYR A 78 3.08 -7.44 20.24
C TYR A 78 4.25 -6.75 19.51
N ALA A 79 5.49 -7.23 19.65
CA ALA A 79 6.68 -6.58 19.10
C ALA A 79 6.55 -6.22 17.60
N LYS A 80 6.09 -7.16 16.76
CA LYS A 80 5.85 -6.91 15.32
C LYS A 80 4.72 -5.91 15.07
N ARG A 81 3.65 -5.94 15.85
CA ARG A 81 2.51 -5.02 15.72
C ARG A 81 2.89 -3.60 16.16
N LEU A 82 3.66 -3.47 17.23
CA LEU A 82 4.22 -2.20 17.68
C LEU A 82 5.15 -1.60 16.63
N GLN A 83 6.01 -2.41 16.01
CA GLN A 83 6.87 -1.96 14.91
C GLN A 83 6.04 -1.42 13.74
N MET A 84 5.03 -2.17 13.30
CA MET A 84 4.14 -1.74 12.21
C MET A 84 3.40 -0.45 12.56
N PHE A 85 2.80 -0.38 13.76
CA PHE A 85 2.10 0.80 14.26
C PHE A 85 2.99 2.05 14.19
N TRP A 86 4.18 2.00 14.78
CA TRP A 86 5.07 3.17 14.79
C TRP A 86 5.60 3.54 13.40
N GLN A 87 5.81 2.55 12.51
CA GLN A 87 6.15 2.81 11.12
C GLN A 87 5.02 3.49 10.35
N GLU A 88 3.76 3.16 10.66
CA GLU A 88 2.58 3.85 10.11
C GLU A 88 2.50 5.29 10.61
N ILE A 89 2.66 5.53 11.92
CA ILE A 89 2.73 6.89 12.49
C ILE A 89 3.82 7.72 11.80
N ILE A 90 5.04 7.19 11.69
CA ILE A 90 6.16 7.88 11.03
C ILE A 90 5.84 8.18 9.56
N LYS A 91 5.19 7.24 8.86
CA LYS A 91 4.75 7.43 7.47
C LYS A 91 3.69 8.51 7.35
N GLU A 92 2.77 8.62 8.30
CA GLU A 92 1.76 9.67 8.37
C GLU A 92 2.36 11.04 8.67
N CYS A 93 3.24 11.15 9.68
CA CYS A 93 3.97 12.38 9.98
C CYS A 93 4.83 12.84 8.78
N LYS A 94 5.43 11.91 8.05
CA LYS A 94 6.17 12.21 6.82
C LYS A 94 5.27 12.71 5.69
N LYS A 95 4.02 12.22 5.60
CA LYS A 95 3.03 12.73 4.64
C LYS A 95 2.56 14.14 5.01
N GLU A 96 2.37 14.43 6.29
CA GLU A 96 2.01 15.79 6.75
C GLU A 96 3.14 16.79 6.49
N ASN A 97 4.40 16.40 6.68
CA ASN A 97 5.58 17.22 6.35
C ASN A 97 5.83 17.43 4.85
N LEU A 98 5.16 16.68 3.97
CA LEU A 98 5.21 16.88 2.52
C LEU A 98 4.30 18.04 2.07
N VAL A 99 3.28 18.39 2.87
CA VAL A 99 2.30 19.43 2.57
C VAL A 99 2.86 20.84 2.83
N PRO A 100 2.52 21.86 2.03
CA PRO A 100 2.99 23.22 2.25
C PRO A 100 2.33 23.89 3.48
N LYS A 101 3.00 24.87 4.11
CA LYS A 101 2.43 25.71 5.19
C LYS A 101 1.12 26.36 4.72
N SER A 102 0.21 26.72 5.63
CA SER A 102 -1.17 27.21 5.36
C SER A 102 -1.35 28.08 4.10
N ILE A 103 -0.52 29.12 3.90
CA ILE A 103 -0.58 29.99 2.72
C ILE A 103 -0.26 29.23 1.41
N LYS A 104 0.76 28.37 1.42
CA LYS A 104 1.14 27.55 0.25
C LYS A 104 0.20 26.35 0.04
N LEU A 105 -0.57 25.95 1.06
CA LEU A 105 -1.58 24.89 0.94
C LEU A 105 -2.76 25.37 0.10
N ILE A 106 -3.21 26.60 0.34
CA ILE A 106 -4.30 27.24 -0.39
C ILE A 106 -3.96 27.34 -1.88
N ASP A 107 -2.76 27.86 -2.19
CA ASP A 107 -2.26 27.96 -3.57
C ASP A 107 -2.18 26.59 -4.26
N PHE A 108 -1.71 25.56 -3.53
CA PHE A 108 -1.62 24.20 -4.04
C PHE A 108 -3.00 23.65 -4.41
N CYS A 109 -3.97 23.76 -3.51
CA CYS A 109 -5.34 23.32 -3.71
C CYS A 109 -6.03 24.08 -4.85
N HIS A 110 -5.90 25.40 -4.92
CA HIS A 110 -6.43 26.19 -6.04
C HIS A 110 -5.83 25.77 -7.38
N SER A 111 -4.52 25.48 -7.41
CA SER A 111 -3.87 25.04 -8.64
C SER A 111 -4.40 23.70 -9.16
N ILE A 112 -4.89 22.83 -8.26
CA ILE A 112 -5.51 21.56 -8.63
C ILE A 112 -6.93 21.79 -9.13
N LEU A 113 -7.72 22.61 -8.45
CA LEU A 113 -9.09 22.94 -8.88
C LEU A 113 -9.10 23.62 -10.25
N GLN A 114 -8.19 24.57 -10.49
CA GLN A 114 -8.05 25.22 -11.78
C GLN A 114 -7.66 24.23 -12.89
N GLU A 115 -6.77 23.30 -12.58
CA GLU A 115 -6.31 22.31 -13.56
C GLU A 115 -7.38 21.26 -13.86
N LEU A 116 -8.21 20.92 -12.87
CA LEU A 116 -9.40 20.08 -13.05
C LEU A 116 -10.45 20.75 -13.94
N ASP A 117 -10.75 22.02 -13.68
CA ASP A 117 -11.71 22.81 -14.48
C ASP A 117 -11.25 22.92 -15.94
N ASN A 118 -9.95 23.09 -16.17
CA ASN A 118 -9.39 23.16 -17.52
C ASN A 118 -9.30 21.81 -18.25
N LYS A 119 -9.07 20.71 -17.53
CA LYS A 119 -8.76 19.39 -18.13
C LYS A 119 -9.92 18.40 -18.08
N SER A 120 -11.00 18.72 -17.38
CA SER A 120 -12.15 17.82 -17.17
C SER A 120 -13.47 18.58 -17.16
N ASN A 121 -14.57 17.87 -17.32
CA ASN A 121 -15.91 18.45 -17.19
C ASN A 121 -16.37 18.41 -15.72
N ILE A 122 -16.08 19.48 -14.97
CA ILE A 122 -16.49 19.58 -13.56
C ILE A 122 -17.93 20.04 -13.39
N HIS A 123 -18.56 20.58 -14.44
CA HIS A 123 -19.86 21.25 -14.37
C HIS A 123 -20.96 20.42 -13.67
N PRO A 124 -21.11 19.10 -13.95
CA PRO A 124 -22.13 18.28 -13.28
C PRO A 124 -21.91 18.10 -11.77
N PHE A 125 -20.70 18.38 -11.28
CA PHE A 125 -20.28 18.22 -9.89
C PHE A 125 -19.98 19.57 -9.22
N TYR A 126 -20.25 20.68 -9.91
CA TYR A 126 -19.87 21.99 -9.44
C TYR A 126 -20.70 22.42 -8.23
N LYS A 127 -22.01 22.21 -8.29
CA LYS A 127 -22.92 22.51 -7.18
C LYS A 127 -24.01 21.45 -7.13
N TYR A 128 -24.17 20.83 -5.98
CA TYR A 128 -25.23 19.86 -5.73
C TYR A 128 -26.51 20.58 -5.33
N ASP A 129 -27.64 20.17 -5.90
CA ASP A 129 -28.99 20.62 -5.51
C ASP A 129 -29.69 19.51 -4.72
N GLU A 130 -29.93 19.75 -3.43
CA GLU A 130 -30.54 18.79 -2.51
C GLU A 130 -31.96 18.39 -2.92
N LYS A 131 -32.65 19.21 -3.70
CA LYS A 131 -34.03 18.95 -4.12
C LYS A 131 -34.17 17.78 -5.10
N GLU A 132 -33.10 17.42 -5.80
CA GLU A 132 -33.17 16.39 -6.85
C GLU A 132 -32.87 14.98 -6.34
N ASN A 133 -31.98 14.81 -5.35
CA ASN A 133 -31.60 13.49 -4.86
C ASN A 133 -30.92 13.55 -3.48
N PRO A 134 -31.59 13.17 -2.36
CA PRO A 134 -31.03 13.34 -1.02
C PRO A 134 -29.79 12.47 -0.76
N ILE A 135 -28.61 13.09 -0.80
CA ILE A 135 -27.31 12.50 -0.48
C ILE A 135 -27.00 12.67 1.01
N LYS A 136 -26.55 11.60 1.68
CA LYS A 136 -26.30 11.58 3.14
C LYS A 136 -25.18 12.51 3.60
N ASN A 137 -24.11 12.63 2.81
CA ASN A 137 -22.98 13.52 3.09
C ASN A 137 -22.65 14.28 1.81
N PRO A 138 -23.40 15.34 1.46
CA PRO A 138 -23.22 16.05 0.21
C PRO A 138 -21.84 16.73 0.18
N MET A 139 -21.25 16.79 -1.00
CA MET A 139 -20.02 17.52 -1.29
C MET A 139 -20.00 17.87 -2.77
N ASP A 140 -19.53 19.06 -3.10
CA ASP A 140 -19.41 19.59 -4.46
C ASP A 140 -18.27 20.60 -4.56
N PHE A 141 -17.85 20.96 -5.77
CA PHE A 141 -16.71 21.88 -5.95
C PHE A 141 -17.00 23.30 -5.47
N PHE A 142 -18.25 23.74 -5.43
CA PHE A 142 -18.65 25.03 -4.86
C PHE A 142 -18.37 25.07 -3.36
N THR A 143 -18.77 24.01 -2.65
CA THR A 143 -18.53 23.82 -1.21
C THR A 143 -17.05 23.70 -0.91
N ILE A 144 -16.30 22.92 -1.71
CA ILE A 144 -14.84 22.82 -1.58
C ILE A 144 -14.16 24.17 -1.78
N ASN A 145 -14.57 24.96 -2.79
CA ASN A 145 -14.06 26.31 -2.99
C ASN A 145 -14.36 27.22 -1.80
N SER A 146 -15.57 27.17 -1.24
CA SER A 146 -15.92 27.94 -0.05
C SER A 146 -15.05 27.55 1.14
N LYS A 147 -14.94 26.25 1.44
CA LYS A 147 -14.10 25.73 2.53
C LYS A 147 -12.64 26.12 2.36
N LEU A 148 -12.15 26.15 1.12
CA LEU A 148 -10.78 26.56 0.81
C LEU A 148 -10.56 28.06 1.06
N ASN A 149 -11.48 28.90 0.58
CA ASN A 149 -11.44 30.36 0.80
C ASN A 149 -11.58 30.74 2.29
N ASP A 150 -12.35 29.95 3.04
CA ASP A 150 -12.57 30.12 4.47
C ASP A 150 -11.45 29.49 5.34
N ASN A 151 -10.37 28.99 4.72
CA ASN A 151 -9.24 28.33 5.40
C ASN A 151 -9.63 27.12 6.27
N GLN A 152 -10.70 26.40 5.90
CA GLN A 152 -11.20 25.26 6.68
C GLN A 152 -10.40 23.97 6.44
N TYR A 153 -9.43 23.98 5.51
CA TYR A 153 -8.54 22.86 5.29
C TYR A 153 -7.22 23.04 6.05
N THR A 154 -7.03 22.21 7.08
CA THR A 154 -5.78 22.15 7.84
C THR A 154 -4.68 21.37 7.12
N SER A 155 -5.05 20.52 6.15
CA SER A 155 -4.11 19.74 5.35
C SER A 155 -4.60 19.50 3.92
N ALA A 156 -3.66 19.21 3.01
CA ALA A 156 -4.00 18.78 1.64
C ALA A 156 -4.81 17.47 1.64
N LYS A 157 -4.59 16.61 2.64
CA LYS A 157 -5.33 15.34 2.78
C LYS A 157 -6.81 15.59 3.08
N ASP A 158 -7.14 16.66 3.81
CA ASP A 158 -8.54 17.01 4.10
C ASP A 158 -9.25 17.55 2.85
N PHE A 159 -8.54 18.34 2.04
CA PHE A 159 -9.01 18.73 0.70
C PHE A 159 -9.19 17.51 -0.23
N GLU A 160 -8.23 16.59 -0.26
CA GLU A 160 -8.31 15.35 -1.04
C GLU A 160 -9.53 14.50 -0.65
N LYS A 161 -9.77 14.34 0.67
CA LYS A 161 -10.91 13.59 1.18
C LYS A 161 -12.24 14.13 0.67
N ASP A 162 -12.41 15.46 0.63
CA ASP A 162 -13.64 16.08 0.15
C ASP A 162 -13.83 15.91 -1.36
N ILE A 163 -12.76 16.04 -2.17
CA ILE A 163 -12.84 15.72 -3.60
C ILE A 163 -13.22 14.25 -3.82
N ARG A 164 -12.61 13.32 -3.08
CA ARG A 164 -12.95 11.89 -3.16
C ARG A 164 -14.37 11.59 -2.71
N LEU A 165 -14.93 12.40 -1.80
CA LEU A 165 -16.32 12.27 -1.39
C LEU A 165 -17.29 12.58 -2.54
N ILE A 166 -16.96 13.53 -3.44
CA ILE A 166 -17.73 13.79 -4.66
C ILE A 166 -17.84 12.52 -5.51
N PHE A 167 -16.71 11.83 -5.75
CA PHE A 167 -16.70 10.59 -6.55
C PHE A 167 -17.46 9.47 -5.87
N ARG A 168 -17.26 9.27 -4.56
CA ARG A 168 -17.98 8.25 -3.79
C ARG A 168 -19.49 8.49 -3.86
N ASN A 169 -19.93 9.73 -3.70
CA ASN A 169 -21.33 10.09 -3.81
C ASN A 169 -21.85 9.82 -5.23
N CYS A 170 -21.09 10.19 -6.26
CA CYS A 170 -21.43 9.90 -7.66
C CYS A 170 -21.70 8.39 -7.86
N TYR A 171 -20.79 7.52 -7.41
CA TYR A 171 -20.94 6.07 -7.63
C TYR A 171 -21.98 5.41 -6.72
N THR A 172 -22.26 6.00 -5.56
CA THR A 172 -23.25 5.45 -4.63
C THR A 172 -24.67 5.71 -5.11
N TYR A 173 -24.92 6.89 -5.66
CA TYR A 173 -26.28 7.36 -5.97
C TYR A 173 -26.66 7.26 -7.45
N ASN A 174 -25.71 6.94 -8.33
CA ASN A 174 -25.96 6.80 -9.76
C ASN A 174 -25.71 5.38 -10.25
N ASN A 175 -26.51 4.94 -11.22
CA ASN A 175 -26.36 3.62 -11.82
C ASN A 175 -25.05 3.51 -12.61
N ILE A 176 -24.37 2.37 -12.46
CA ILE A 176 -23.17 2.03 -13.24
C ILE A 176 -23.48 2.15 -14.74
N GLY A 177 -22.64 2.86 -15.47
CA GLY A 177 -22.77 3.08 -16.91
C GLY A 177 -23.68 4.24 -17.34
N SER A 178 -24.39 4.88 -16.40
CA SER A 178 -25.09 6.15 -16.66
C SER A 178 -24.10 7.26 -17.06
N GLU A 179 -24.60 8.30 -17.72
CA GLU A 179 -23.76 9.41 -18.19
C GLU A 179 -23.03 10.10 -17.04
N ILE A 180 -23.74 10.40 -15.96
CA ILE A 180 -23.15 11.01 -14.76
C ILE A 180 -22.12 10.12 -14.08
N TYR A 181 -22.34 8.79 -14.05
CA TYR A 181 -21.37 7.84 -13.50
C TYR A 181 -20.06 7.86 -14.31
N LYS A 182 -20.15 7.81 -15.64
CA LYS A 182 -19.00 7.90 -16.55
C LYS A 182 -18.25 9.22 -16.45
N LEU A 183 -18.98 10.33 -16.27
CA LEU A 183 -18.38 11.64 -16.02
C LEU A 183 -17.63 11.67 -14.67
N GLY A 184 -18.16 10.98 -13.65
CA GLY A 184 -17.47 10.78 -12.38
C GLY A 184 -16.15 10.01 -12.54
N GLU A 185 -16.15 8.90 -13.29
CA GLU A 185 -14.95 8.11 -13.57
C GLU A 185 -13.88 8.95 -14.31
N ALA A 186 -14.29 9.68 -15.35
CA ALA A 186 -13.39 10.54 -16.12
C ALA A 186 -12.77 11.64 -15.24
N LEU A 187 -13.57 12.25 -14.37
CA LEU A 187 -13.14 13.29 -13.45
C LEU A 187 -12.19 12.76 -12.36
N GLU A 188 -12.48 11.60 -11.78
CA GLU A 188 -11.61 10.96 -10.79
C GLU A 188 -10.24 10.61 -11.38
N LEU A 189 -10.22 10.09 -12.62
CA LEU A 189 -8.97 9.81 -13.34
C LEU A 189 -8.15 11.08 -13.58
N ALA A 190 -8.79 12.17 -14.01
CA ALA A 190 -8.13 13.46 -14.19
C ALA A 190 -7.55 13.97 -12.86
N PHE A 191 -8.30 13.89 -11.76
CA PHE A 191 -7.84 14.27 -10.43
C PHE A 191 -6.63 13.45 -9.99
N ASN A 192 -6.68 12.12 -10.08
CA ASN A 192 -5.58 11.26 -9.65
C ASN A 192 -4.28 11.58 -10.40
N LYS A 193 -4.36 11.87 -11.70
CA LYS A 193 -3.21 12.28 -12.51
C LYS A 193 -2.64 13.62 -12.02
N ILE A 194 -3.47 14.65 -11.92
CA ILE A 194 -3.07 16.00 -11.50
C ILE A 194 -2.47 15.96 -10.08
N TRP A 195 -3.14 15.28 -9.16
CA TRP A 195 -2.72 15.12 -7.76
C TRP A 195 -1.30 14.52 -7.68
N THR A 196 -1.07 13.43 -8.40
CA THR A 196 0.22 12.75 -8.43
C THR A 196 1.33 13.63 -9.01
N GLU A 197 1.08 14.30 -10.14
CA GLU A 197 2.03 15.20 -10.79
C GLU A 197 2.43 16.36 -9.85
N LYS A 198 1.46 16.95 -9.15
CA LYS A 198 1.68 18.06 -8.21
C LYS A 198 2.48 17.62 -6.99
N ILE A 199 2.19 16.45 -6.42
CA ILE A 199 2.97 15.90 -5.29
C ILE A 199 4.42 15.62 -5.71
N ILE A 200 4.63 15.00 -6.87
CA ILE A 200 5.98 14.74 -7.40
C ILE A 200 6.76 16.05 -7.60
N PHE A 201 6.10 17.09 -8.13
CA PHE A 201 6.72 18.40 -8.31
C PHE A 201 7.14 19.04 -6.98
N LEU A 202 6.30 18.98 -5.95
CA LEU A 202 6.62 19.49 -4.61
C LEU A 202 7.81 18.76 -3.99
N VAL A 203 7.88 17.44 -4.16
CA VAL A 203 9.02 16.63 -3.69
C VAL A 203 10.32 17.10 -4.37
N LYS A 204 10.31 17.25 -5.71
CA LYS A 204 11.47 17.71 -6.49
C LYS A 204 11.93 19.13 -6.11
N GLN A 205 11.02 20.04 -5.78
CA GLN A 205 11.39 21.40 -5.33
C GLN A 205 12.05 21.40 -3.94
N LYS A 206 11.52 20.60 -3.01
CA LYS A 206 12.12 20.43 -1.67
C LYS A 206 13.51 19.78 -1.76
N GLU A 207 13.72 18.85 -2.70
CA GLU A 207 15.04 18.24 -2.95
C GLU A 207 16.08 19.23 -3.49
N LYS A 208 15.70 20.12 -4.41
CA LYS A 208 16.59 21.20 -4.88
C LYS A 208 16.96 22.18 -3.77
N SER A 209 16.02 22.48 -2.87
CA SER A 209 16.27 23.36 -1.71
C SER A 209 17.14 22.68 -0.63
N LYS A 210 17.07 21.34 -0.49
CA LYS A 210 17.93 20.57 0.41
C LYS A 210 19.37 20.40 -0.09
N ARG A 211 19.65 20.51 -1.40
CA ARG A 211 21.05 20.47 -1.93
C ARG A 211 21.91 21.67 -1.52
N VAL A 212 21.33 22.71 -0.92
CA VAL A 212 22.04 23.92 -0.45
C VAL A 212 22.34 23.87 1.06
N ARG A 213 21.76 22.91 1.80
CA ARG A 213 21.99 22.75 3.25
C ARG A 213 22.17 21.27 3.61
N ASP A 214 23.44 20.95 3.87
CA ASP A 214 23.95 19.84 4.66
C ASP A 214 24.07 18.45 4.01
N ASN A 215 25.35 18.09 3.82
CA ASN A 215 25.89 16.77 4.13
C ASN A 215 25.40 16.37 5.52
N ASP A 216 24.46 15.44 5.64
CA ASP A 216 24.63 14.30 6.53
C ASP A 216 23.49 13.26 6.43
N THR A 217 23.97 12.04 6.66
CA THR A 217 23.37 10.71 6.72
C THR A 217 21.89 10.62 7.14
N ASN A 218 21.03 10.09 6.27
CA ASN A 218 19.76 9.47 6.71
C ASN A 218 19.41 8.24 5.84
N SER A 219 19.57 7.04 6.42
CA SER A 219 19.41 5.73 5.75
C SER A 219 18.00 5.48 5.19
N SER A 220 16.95 6.04 5.82
CA SER A 220 15.58 5.95 5.29
C SER A 220 15.38 6.73 3.99
N SER A 221 16.11 7.84 3.81
CA SER A 221 16.15 8.57 2.54
C SER A 221 16.84 7.75 1.46
N GLU A 222 17.83 6.93 1.83
CA GLU A 222 18.59 6.11 0.89
C GLU A 222 17.76 4.94 0.34
N LEU A 223 16.92 4.29 1.15
CA LEU A 223 16.02 3.22 0.67
C LEU A 223 14.97 3.74 -0.31
N VAL A 224 14.37 4.89 -0.03
CA VAL A 224 13.42 5.54 -0.96
C VAL A 224 14.14 6.02 -2.22
N LYS A 225 15.34 6.60 -2.09
CA LYS A 225 16.20 6.96 -3.24
C LYS A 225 16.57 5.73 -4.09
N LYS A 226 16.87 4.60 -3.46
CA LYS A 226 17.17 3.31 -4.13
C LYS A 226 15.94 2.78 -4.85
N GLN A 227 14.77 2.79 -4.22
CA GLN A 227 13.51 2.43 -4.89
C GLN A 227 13.25 3.31 -6.11
N ILE A 228 13.33 4.63 -5.99
CA ILE A 228 13.14 5.55 -7.11
C ILE A 228 14.14 5.29 -8.24
N ARG A 229 15.42 5.04 -7.92
CA ARG A 229 16.44 4.73 -8.92
C ARG A 229 16.15 3.42 -9.67
N ILE A 230 15.70 2.38 -8.96
CA ILE A 230 15.25 1.12 -9.57
C ILE A 230 14.06 1.37 -10.51
N LEU A 231 13.11 2.23 -10.11
CA LEU A 231 11.98 2.61 -10.96
C LEU A 231 12.46 3.38 -12.22
N GLU A 232 13.41 4.30 -12.05
CA GLU A 232 13.97 5.13 -13.14
C GLU A 232 14.82 4.33 -14.13
N GLU A 233 15.61 3.36 -13.67
CA GLU A 233 16.45 2.50 -14.53
C GLU A 233 15.62 1.53 -15.38
N ASN A 234 14.43 1.15 -14.89
CA ASN A 234 13.54 0.25 -15.62
C ASN A 234 12.46 1.00 -16.41
N LYS A 235 12.34 2.33 -16.27
CA LYS A 235 11.29 3.16 -16.86
C LYS A 235 11.17 3.06 -18.39
N ASP A 236 12.25 2.70 -19.08
CA ASP A 236 12.29 2.64 -20.55
C ASP A 236 12.18 1.20 -21.09
N LYS A 237 12.12 0.19 -20.22
CA LYS A 237 11.76 -1.17 -20.63
C LYS A 237 10.27 -1.19 -20.97
N LEU A 238 9.93 -1.46 -22.24
CA LEU A 238 8.55 -1.42 -22.76
C LEU A 238 7.57 -2.21 -21.88
N VAL A 239 8.00 -3.38 -21.40
CA VAL A 239 7.17 -4.24 -20.55
C VAL A 239 7.11 -3.75 -19.10
N TYR A 240 8.13 -3.06 -18.60
CA TYR A 240 8.06 -2.38 -17.32
C TYR A 240 7.10 -1.19 -17.39
N ARG A 241 7.09 -0.41 -18.47
CA ARG A 241 6.04 0.59 -18.70
C ARG A 241 4.67 -0.03 -18.80
N GLN A 242 4.50 -1.18 -19.45
CA GLN A 242 3.21 -1.87 -19.48
C GLN A 242 2.83 -2.36 -18.09
N VAL A 243 3.68 -3.08 -17.37
CA VAL A 243 3.37 -3.59 -16.02
C VAL A 243 3.16 -2.45 -15.02
N VAL A 244 3.96 -1.39 -15.06
CA VAL A 244 3.82 -0.24 -14.15
C VAL A 244 2.66 0.65 -14.58
N ASN A 245 2.50 1.01 -15.85
CA ASN A 245 1.36 1.83 -16.25
C ASN A 245 0.06 1.04 -16.10
N ASP A 246 0.03 -0.23 -16.48
CA ASP A 246 -1.14 -1.08 -16.25
C ASP A 246 -1.32 -1.23 -14.73
N ALA A 247 -0.38 -1.76 -13.95
CA ALA A 247 -0.55 -1.99 -12.50
C ALA A 247 -0.63 -0.72 -11.62
N PHE A 248 -0.14 0.46 -12.04
CA PHE A 248 -0.30 1.74 -11.31
C PHE A 248 -1.51 2.57 -11.77
N LEU A 249 -1.92 2.56 -13.06
CA LEU A 249 -3.28 3.05 -13.38
C LEU A 249 -4.32 2.20 -12.65
N ILE A 250 -4.01 0.92 -12.52
CA ILE A 250 -4.78 -0.12 -11.83
C ILE A 250 -4.35 -0.25 -10.37
N ALA A 251 -3.48 0.59 -9.82
CA ALA A 251 -3.32 0.64 -8.35
C ALA A 251 -4.59 1.18 -7.66
N SER A 252 -5.58 1.56 -8.47
CA SER A 252 -7.01 1.75 -8.12
C SER A 252 -7.83 0.44 -8.12
N ALA A 253 -7.26 -0.69 -8.55
CA ALA A 253 -7.89 -1.99 -8.63
C ALA A 253 -7.36 -2.95 -7.57
N TYR A 254 -8.22 -3.90 -7.22
CA TYR A 254 -8.31 -4.59 -5.95
C TYR A 254 -7.03 -5.26 -5.43
N GLU A 255 -6.59 -4.84 -4.23
CA GLU A 255 -5.53 -5.48 -3.42
C GLU A 255 -5.95 -6.82 -2.76
N ASN A 256 -6.78 -7.65 -3.40
CA ASN A 256 -7.34 -8.83 -2.73
C ASN A 256 -7.10 -10.13 -3.50
N LEU A 257 -6.51 -11.11 -2.79
CA LEU A 257 -6.34 -12.50 -3.22
C LEU A 257 -7.64 -13.05 -3.84
N VAL A 258 -7.61 -13.50 -5.10
CA VAL A 258 -8.77 -14.14 -5.75
C VAL A 258 -8.69 -15.65 -5.55
N ALA A 259 -9.69 -16.20 -4.88
CA ALA A 259 -9.79 -17.64 -4.65
C ALA A 259 -10.11 -18.39 -5.96
N VAL A 260 -9.27 -19.36 -6.31
CA VAL A 260 -9.45 -20.24 -7.47
C VAL A 260 -9.54 -21.70 -7.02
N ILE A 261 -10.31 -22.50 -7.75
CA ILE A 261 -10.43 -23.95 -7.51
C ILE A 261 -9.92 -24.71 -8.73
N ASP A 262 -9.04 -25.68 -8.49
CA ASP A 262 -8.69 -26.73 -9.43
C ASP A 262 -9.53 -27.98 -9.11
N GLY A 263 -10.63 -28.13 -9.84
CA GLY A 263 -11.57 -29.24 -9.67
C GLY A 263 -10.97 -30.63 -10.01
N THR A 264 -9.82 -30.67 -10.69
CA THR A 264 -9.14 -31.94 -11.05
C THR A 264 -8.36 -32.55 -9.87
N LYS A 265 -8.04 -31.75 -8.85
CA LYS A 265 -7.27 -32.19 -7.68
C LYS A 265 -8.18 -32.71 -6.58
N LEU A 266 -7.70 -33.61 -5.72
CA LEU A 266 -8.43 -34.09 -4.55
C LEU A 266 -8.48 -33.04 -3.42
N LYS A 267 -9.44 -33.16 -2.51
CA LYS A 267 -9.50 -32.28 -1.34
C LYS A 267 -8.26 -32.50 -0.47
N GLY A 268 -7.56 -31.41 -0.14
CA GLY A 268 -6.30 -31.46 0.63
C GLY A 268 -5.03 -31.55 -0.23
N SER A 269 -5.12 -31.77 -1.55
CA SER A 269 -3.96 -31.86 -2.45
C SER A 269 -3.70 -30.57 -3.24
N GLY A 270 -3.92 -29.41 -2.62
CA GLY A 270 -3.80 -28.10 -3.31
C GLY A 270 -4.94 -27.80 -4.29
N ARG A 271 -6.15 -28.31 -4.03
CA ARG A 271 -7.38 -28.03 -4.79
C ARG A 271 -7.78 -26.55 -4.79
N PHE A 272 -7.42 -25.81 -3.74
CA PHE A 272 -7.69 -24.39 -3.60
C PHE A 272 -6.40 -23.60 -3.76
N GLY A 273 -6.46 -22.47 -4.47
CA GLY A 273 -5.35 -21.55 -4.66
C GLY A 273 -5.81 -20.10 -4.61
N TYR A 274 -4.86 -19.17 -4.60
CA TYR A 274 -5.10 -17.75 -4.62
C TYR A 274 -4.22 -17.08 -5.66
N SER A 275 -4.81 -16.30 -6.56
CA SER A 275 -4.03 -15.35 -7.37
C SER A 275 -3.67 -14.16 -6.49
N ASP A 276 -2.39 -13.77 -6.47
CA ASP A 276 -1.90 -12.73 -5.56
C ASP A 276 -2.53 -11.38 -5.84
N ILE A 277 -2.54 -10.95 -7.11
CA ILE A 277 -3.26 -9.75 -7.55
C ILE A 277 -4.01 -10.08 -8.84
N PHE A 278 -5.30 -9.82 -8.84
CA PHE A 278 -6.14 -9.92 -10.03
C PHE A 278 -6.73 -8.56 -10.38
N VAL A 279 -6.24 -8.07 -11.50
CA VAL A 279 -6.57 -6.78 -12.08
C VAL A 279 -7.71 -6.98 -13.06
N LEU A 280 -8.86 -6.42 -12.71
CA LEU A 280 -10.03 -6.37 -13.57
C LEU A 280 -9.83 -5.28 -14.64
N LYS A 281 -10.39 -5.53 -15.82
CA LYS A 281 -10.40 -4.61 -16.95
C LYS A 281 -10.85 -3.20 -16.52
N GLY A 282 -9.91 -2.24 -16.51
CA GLY A 282 -10.17 -0.80 -16.40
C GLY A 282 -10.04 -0.10 -17.75
N ILE A 283 -9.22 0.97 -17.83
CA ILE A 283 -8.82 1.58 -19.11
C ILE A 283 -7.74 0.72 -19.77
N GLY A 284 -8.17 -0.19 -20.64
CA GLY A 284 -7.35 -1.16 -21.37
C GLY A 284 -8.16 -2.41 -21.68
N ASN A 285 -7.85 -3.10 -22.79
CA ASN A 285 -8.69 -4.23 -23.25
C ASN A 285 -8.46 -5.58 -22.54
N ASN A 286 -7.60 -5.64 -21.50
CA ASN A 286 -7.12 -6.91 -20.96
C ASN A 286 -7.29 -6.99 -19.44
N ASN A 287 -7.61 -8.17 -18.94
CA ASN A 287 -7.49 -8.52 -17.52
C ASN A 287 -6.03 -8.90 -17.23
N VAL A 288 -5.54 -8.63 -16.04
CA VAL A 288 -4.16 -8.97 -15.65
C VAL A 288 -4.16 -9.80 -14.38
N SER A 289 -3.36 -10.86 -14.35
CA SER A 289 -3.09 -11.65 -13.15
C SER A 289 -1.60 -11.55 -12.83
N LEU A 290 -1.31 -11.26 -11.56
CA LEU A 290 0.06 -11.16 -11.06
C LEU A 290 0.31 -12.25 -10.03
N GLU A 291 1.53 -12.80 -10.08
CA GLU A 291 2.11 -13.64 -9.03
C GLU A 291 3.32 -12.92 -8.45
N LEU A 292 3.35 -12.80 -7.13
CA LEU A 292 4.38 -12.07 -6.41
C LEU A 292 5.29 -13.03 -5.65
N LYS A 293 6.57 -12.98 -5.97
CA LYS A 293 7.62 -13.71 -5.25
C LYS A 293 8.53 -12.73 -4.53
N TYR A 294 8.99 -13.15 -3.35
CA TYR A 294 9.94 -12.37 -2.56
C TYR A 294 11.09 -13.26 -2.07
N ILE A 295 12.31 -12.78 -2.27
CA ILE A 295 13.53 -13.41 -1.76
C ILE A 295 14.22 -12.42 -0.81
N SER A 296 14.38 -12.84 0.45
CA SER A 296 15.12 -12.07 1.45
C SER A 296 16.62 -12.21 1.25
N LEU A 297 17.37 -11.12 1.44
CA LEU A 297 18.84 -11.14 1.42
C LEU A 297 19.43 -12.07 2.48
N VAL A 298 18.77 -12.18 3.63
CA VAL A 298 19.17 -13.07 4.73
C VAL A 298 19.29 -14.52 4.24
N ASN A 299 18.31 -14.95 3.46
CA ASN A 299 18.21 -16.32 2.96
C ASN A 299 19.18 -16.61 1.80
N LEU A 300 19.73 -15.55 1.18
CA LEU A 300 20.82 -15.67 0.22
C LEU A 300 22.18 -15.76 0.93
N ILE A 301 22.38 -15.00 2.02
CA ILE A 301 23.64 -15.02 2.79
C ILE A 301 23.78 -16.26 3.67
N LYS A 302 22.68 -16.82 4.18
CA LYS A 302 22.71 -17.98 5.09
C LYS A 302 23.48 -19.18 4.52
N ASN A 303 23.52 -19.32 3.20
CA ASN A 303 24.28 -20.38 2.52
C ASN A 303 25.79 -20.10 2.41
N GLN A 304 26.22 -18.88 2.70
CA GLN A 304 27.62 -18.45 2.59
C GLN A 304 28.28 -18.24 3.97
N LYS A 305 27.50 -17.86 5.00
CA LYS A 305 28.01 -17.60 6.36
C LYS A 305 26.98 -17.96 7.44
N ASN A 306 27.47 -18.57 8.52
CA ASN A 306 26.67 -18.93 9.71
C ASN A 306 26.26 -17.72 10.58
N LYS A 307 26.96 -16.58 10.47
CA LYS A 307 26.63 -15.30 11.12
C LYS A 307 26.90 -14.16 10.15
N PHE A 308 25.96 -13.23 10.04
CA PHE A 308 26.04 -12.03 9.19
C PHE A 308 25.41 -10.84 9.92
N ASN A 309 25.88 -9.64 9.63
CA ASN A 309 25.40 -8.38 10.23
C ASN A 309 24.66 -7.51 9.20
N ALA A 310 24.22 -6.31 9.61
CA ALA A 310 23.52 -5.38 8.73
C ALA A 310 24.39 -4.90 7.55
N ASN A 311 25.70 -4.70 7.77
CA ASN A 311 26.63 -4.27 6.73
C ASN A 311 26.83 -5.38 5.68
N ASP A 312 26.85 -6.65 6.09
CA ASP A 312 26.92 -7.78 5.16
C ASP A 312 25.70 -7.83 4.23
N LEU A 313 24.50 -7.57 4.76
CA LEU A 313 23.27 -7.51 3.97
C LEU A 313 23.26 -6.32 3.01
N GLU A 314 23.72 -5.15 3.46
CA GLU A 314 23.82 -3.96 2.61
C GLU A 314 24.83 -4.16 1.47
N ASN A 315 25.99 -4.75 1.77
CA ASN A 315 26.99 -5.08 0.77
C ASN A 315 26.46 -6.09 -0.24
N LEU A 316 25.76 -7.14 0.22
CA LEU A 316 25.10 -8.07 -0.69
C LEU A 316 24.07 -7.37 -1.57
N GLY A 317 23.28 -6.46 -1.00
CA GLY A 317 22.32 -5.65 -1.75
C GLY A 317 22.97 -4.89 -2.90
N LYS A 318 24.10 -4.20 -2.64
CA LYS A 318 24.89 -3.48 -3.65
C LYS A 318 25.46 -4.39 -4.73
N ILE A 319 25.83 -5.63 -4.39
CA ILE A 319 26.31 -6.62 -5.36
C ILE A 319 25.16 -7.06 -6.27
N ILE A 320 24.02 -7.45 -5.68
CA ILE A 320 22.83 -7.92 -6.42
C ILE A 320 22.30 -6.85 -7.38
N GLU A 321 22.36 -5.59 -6.97
CA GLU A 321 21.93 -4.45 -7.79
C GLU A 321 22.74 -4.31 -9.09
N LYS A 322 24.02 -4.71 -9.08
CA LYS A 322 24.91 -4.60 -10.24
C LYS A 322 25.09 -5.91 -11.01
N GLU A 323 24.69 -7.02 -10.41
CA GLU A 323 24.85 -8.35 -11.00
C GLU A 323 23.95 -8.53 -12.22
N ASN A 324 24.49 -9.17 -13.26
CA ASN A 324 23.71 -9.48 -14.45
C ASN A 324 22.66 -10.57 -14.12
N GLU A 325 21.57 -10.57 -14.88
CA GLU A 325 20.43 -11.46 -14.61
C GLU A 325 20.81 -12.95 -14.67
N LYS A 326 21.69 -13.35 -15.62
CA LYS A 326 22.08 -14.75 -15.80
C LYS A 326 22.80 -15.32 -14.58
N ASP A 327 23.66 -14.54 -13.96
CA ASP A 327 24.38 -14.97 -12.75
C ASP A 327 23.51 -14.84 -11.51
N LEU A 328 22.66 -13.80 -11.45
CA LEU A 328 21.69 -13.62 -10.37
C LEU A 328 20.71 -14.79 -10.27
N LEU A 329 20.18 -15.28 -11.40
CA LEU A 329 19.26 -16.43 -11.42
C LEU A 329 19.90 -17.72 -10.89
N LYS A 330 21.21 -17.89 -11.02
CA LYS A 330 21.94 -19.06 -10.50
C LYS A 330 22.21 -19.00 -9.01
N ARG A 331 21.99 -17.86 -8.35
CA ARG A 331 22.26 -17.73 -6.92
C ARG A 331 21.41 -18.69 -6.13
N SER A 332 22.07 -19.38 -5.20
CA SER A 332 21.38 -20.26 -4.29
C SER A 332 20.58 -19.47 -3.26
N TYR A 333 19.38 -19.95 -2.98
CA TYR A 333 18.43 -19.44 -2.01
C TYR A 333 18.03 -20.60 -1.09
N ALA A 334 18.10 -20.39 0.22
CA ALA A 334 17.64 -21.37 1.21
C ALA A 334 16.40 -20.87 1.96
N TYR A 335 15.43 -21.74 2.17
CA TYR A 335 14.23 -21.42 2.91
C TYR A 335 13.83 -22.56 3.83
N TRP A 336 13.20 -22.20 4.95
CA TRP A 336 12.70 -23.17 5.92
C TRP A 336 11.34 -23.70 5.48
N LEU A 337 11.27 -25.01 5.21
CA LEU A 337 10.03 -25.68 4.87
C LEU A 337 9.42 -26.29 6.13
N LYS A 338 8.35 -25.67 6.62
CA LYS A 338 7.72 -26.06 7.90
C LYS A 338 7.17 -27.49 7.92
N GLU A 339 6.67 -27.98 6.79
CA GLU A 339 6.01 -29.28 6.68
C GLU A 339 6.96 -30.46 6.94
N TYR A 340 8.24 -30.31 6.56
CA TYR A 340 9.27 -31.33 6.72
C TYR A 340 10.32 -30.95 7.77
N GLU A 341 10.11 -29.83 8.46
CA GLU A 341 11.03 -29.24 9.45
C GLU A 341 12.49 -29.17 8.97
N GLU A 342 12.70 -28.89 7.69
CA GLU A 342 14.02 -28.86 7.07
C GLU A 342 14.28 -27.58 6.28
N THR A 343 15.56 -27.23 6.14
CA THR A 343 15.98 -26.16 5.23
C THR A 343 16.14 -26.74 3.83
N LYS A 344 15.36 -26.25 2.87
CA LYS A 344 15.53 -26.58 1.46
C LYS A 344 16.36 -25.54 0.76
N GLN A 345 17.13 -25.99 -0.22
CA GLN A 345 17.95 -25.17 -1.09
C GLN A 345 17.37 -25.19 -2.50
N THR A 346 17.36 -24.04 -3.16
CA THR A 346 16.89 -23.84 -4.54
C THR A 346 17.68 -22.67 -5.13
N THR A 347 17.32 -22.19 -6.32
CA THR A 347 17.90 -21.00 -6.95
C THR A 347 16.88 -19.87 -7.12
N ILE A 348 17.37 -18.64 -7.30
CA ILE A 348 16.51 -17.50 -7.66
C ILE A 348 15.72 -17.79 -8.94
N GLY A 349 16.36 -18.44 -9.92
CA GLY A 349 15.73 -18.86 -11.17
C GLY A 349 14.59 -19.85 -10.96
N GLU A 350 14.82 -20.91 -10.18
CA GLU A 350 13.78 -21.89 -9.87
C GLU A 350 12.58 -21.25 -9.14
N VAL A 351 12.80 -20.29 -8.23
CA VAL A 351 11.70 -19.56 -7.59
C VAL A 351 10.88 -18.77 -8.61
N LEU A 352 11.54 -18.13 -9.58
CA LEU A 352 10.89 -17.37 -10.64
C LEU A 352 10.10 -18.30 -11.58
N ASP A 353 10.71 -19.40 -12.01
CA ASP A 353 10.09 -20.39 -12.93
C ASP A 353 8.90 -21.10 -12.27
N ASN A 354 9.03 -21.47 -10.99
CA ASN A 354 7.91 -22.01 -10.21
C ASN A 354 6.75 -21.00 -10.10
N GLY A 355 7.05 -19.70 -9.95
CA GLY A 355 6.03 -18.65 -10.00
C GLY A 355 5.35 -18.57 -11.36
N VAL A 356 6.11 -18.75 -12.45
CA VAL A 356 5.56 -18.77 -13.82
C VAL A 356 4.62 -19.93 -14.01
N ASP A 357 4.98 -21.13 -13.58
CA ASP A 357 4.15 -22.33 -13.74
C ASP A 357 2.91 -22.29 -12.85
N GLN A 358 3.03 -21.75 -11.64
CA GLN A 358 1.89 -21.49 -10.76
C GLN A 358 0.90 -20.51 -11.40
N LEU A 359 1.39 -19.38 -11.92
CA LEU A 359 0.53 -18.37 -12.53
C LEU A 359 -0.11 -18.87 -13.84
N LYS A 360 0.60 -19.64 -14.67
CA LYS A 360 0.01 -20.34 -15.83
C LYS A 360 -1.17 -21.21 -15.40
N THR A 361 -0.99 -21.98 -14.33
CA THR A 361 -2.05 -22.84 -13.77
C THR A 361 -3.25 -22.01 -13.34
N TYR A 362 -3.02 -20.91 -12.61
CA TYR A 362 -4.10 -20.04 -12.15
C TYR A 362 -4.82 -19.33 -13.30
N MET A 363 -4.10 -18.82 -14.29
CA MET A 363 -4.73 -18.19 -15.45
C MET A 363 -5.59 -19.19 -16.24
N ASN A 364 -5.15 -20.45 -16.38
CA ASN A 364 -5.94 -21.53 -16.98
C ASN A 364 -7.20 -21.89 -16.18
N ILE A 365 -7.17 -21.70 -14.86
CA ILE A 365 -8.35 -21.88 -14.00
C ILE A 365 -9.28 -20.68 -14.13
N ILE A 366 -8.74 -19.46 -14.06
CA ILE A 366 -9.48 -18.20 -14.19
C ILE A 366 -10.23 -18.17 -15.53
N SER A 367 -9.58 -18.56 -16.62
CA SER A 367 -10.18 -18.52 -17.97
C SER A 367 -11.42 -19.39 -18.14
N LYS A 368 -11.65 -20.36 -17.23
CA LYS A 368 -12.84 -21.21 -17.19
C LYS A 368 -14.07 -20.52 -16.57
N GLY A 369 -13.90 -19.32 -16.00
CA GLY A 369 -15.00 -18.51 -15.50
C GLY A 369 -15.51 -18.97 -14.13
N LYS A 370 -16.82 -18.88 -13.91
CA LYS A 370 -17.46 -19.20 -12.64
C LYS A 370 -17.53 -20.71 -12.43
N ILE A 371 -17.23 -21.18 -11.21
CA ILE A 371 -17.45 -22.59 -10.89
C ILE A 371 -18.94 -22.96 -10.93
N ILE A 372 -19.25 -24.15 -11.43
CA ILE A 372 -20.59 -24.76 -11.38
C ILE A 372 -20.75 -25.51 -10.05
N ASN A 373 -19.71 -26.22 -9.64
CA ASN A 373 -19.65 -26.99 -8.40
C ASN A 373 -18.18 -27.20 -7.96
N TYR A 374 -17.96 -27.88 -6.83
CA TYR A 374 -16.62 -28.14 -6.28
C TYR A 374 -15.74 -29.09 -7.10
N SER A 375 -16.30 -29.73 -8.14
CA SER A 375 -15.57 -30.57 -9.10
C SER A 375 -15.20 -29.82 -10.38
N SER A 376 -15.75 -28.62 -10.58
CA SER A 376 -15.40 -27.74 -11.70
C SER A 376 -14.25 -26.80 -11.33
N SER A 377 -13.39 -26.50 -12.29
CA SER A 377 -12.32 -25.52 -12.10
C SER A 377 -12.81 -24.14 -12.51
N GLY A 378 -12.47 -23.12 -11.73
CA GLY A 378 -12.88 -21.74 -12.00
C GLY A 378 -12.60 -20.81 -10.83
N ILE A 379 -13.10 -19.58 -10.93
CA ILE A 379 -13.08 -18.60 -9.84
C ILE A 379 -14.12 -19.00 -8.79
N PHE A 380 -13.67 -19.04 -7.53
CA PHE A 380 -14.47 -19.32 -6.35
C PHE A 380 -14.53 -18.13 -5.39
N ASP A 381 -14.52 -16.92 -5.95
CA ASP A 381 -14.58 -15.69 -5.18
C ASP A 381 -15.89 -14.96 -5.45
N LYS A 382 -16.75 -14.86 -4.43
CA LYS A 382 -18.05 -14.19 -4.52
C LYS A 382 -17.94 -12.68 -4.79
N ARG A 383 -16.76 -12.08 -4.64
CA ARG A 383 -16.52 -10.65 -4.90
C ARG A 383 -16.32 -10.35 -6.38
N VAL A 384 -16.08 -11.38 -7.19
CA VAL A 384 -15.90 -11.26 -8.64
C VAL A 384 -17.18 -11.71 -9.34
N LYS A 385 -17.88 -10.76 -9.95
CA LYS A 385 -18.97 -11.05 -10.88
C LYS A 385 -18.37 -11.51 -12.20
N ILE A 386 -18.86 -12.63 -12.69
CA ILE A 386 -18.38 -13.25 -13.94
C ILE A 386 -19.57 -13.30 -14.89
N THR A 387 -19.40 -12.73 -16.07
CA THR A 387 -20.42 -12.71 -17.12
C THR A 387 -19.82 -13.26 -18.41
N GLU A 388 -20.62 -13.98 -19.19
CA GLU A 388 -20.20 -14.37 -20.54
C GLU A 388 -20.01 -13.11 -21.39
N SER A 389 -18.93 -13.08 -22.17
CA SER A 389 -18.57 -11.96 -23.01
C SER A 389 -17.93 -12.42 -24.31
N ASN A 390 -17.77 -11.47 -25.24
CA ASN A 390 -16.84 -11.67 -26.35
C ASN A 390 -15.44 -12.02 -25.82
N PRO A 391 -14.62 -12.75 -26.60
CA PRO A 391 -13.27 -13.13 -26.21
C PRO A 391 -12.46 -11.94 -25.70
N THR A 392 -12.03 -12.00 -24.44
CA THR A 392 -11.11 -11.05 -23.82
C THR A 392 -9.77 -11.70 -23.58
N LYS A 393 -8.73 -10.87 -23.39
CA LYS A 393 -7.38 -11.33 -23.12
C LYS A 393 -7.10 -11.27 -21.62
N LEU A 394 -6.53 -12.34 -21.11
CA LEU A 394 -5.95 -12.44 -19.77
C LEU A 394 -4.43 -12.48 -19.90
N LYS A 395 -3.77 -11.46 -19.34
CA LYS A 395 -2.31 -11.33 -19.29
C LYS A 395 -1.77 -11.78 -17.94
N GLY A 396 -0.60 -12.42 -17.93
CA GLY A 396 0.06 -12.88 -16.71
C GLY A 396 1.43 -12.28 -16.55
N PHE A 397 1.76 -11.82 -15.33
CA PHE A 397 3.12 -11.44 -14.99
C PHE A 397 3.54 -11.99 -13.63
N VAL A 398 4.74 -12.55 -13.57
CA VAL A 398 5.39 -12.89 -12.30
C VAL A 398 6.36 -11.77 -11.95
N ILE A 399 6.28 -11.24 -10.74
CA ILE A 399 7.19 -10.23 -10.22
C ILE A 399 7.96 -10.83 -9.04
N LEU A 400 9.28 -10.90 -9.15
CA LEU A 400 10.17 -11.36 -8.11
C LEU A 400 11.00 -10.20 -7.56
N VAL A 401 10.79 -9.87 -6.29
CA VAL A 401 11.56 -8.85 -5.57
C VAL A 401 12.64 -9.52 -4.73
N ILE A 402 13.89 -9.11 -4.92
CA ILE A 402 15.05 -9.62 -4.18
C ILE A 402 15.56 -8.51 -3.27
N GLY A 403 15.30 -8.66 -1.96
CA GLY A 403 15.83 -7.78 -0.93
C GLY A 403 15.49 -6.30 -1.06
N PHE A 404 14.52 -5.93 -1.91
CA PHE A 404 14.24 -4.55 -2.35
C PHE A 404 15.38 -3.86 -3.13
N HIS A 405 16.39 -4.62 -3.58
CA HIS A 405 17.51 -4.10 -4.37
C HIS A 405 17.40 -4.45 -5.86
N ARG A 406 16.62 -5.49 -6.19
CA ARG A 406 16.45 -5.95 -7.56
C ARG A 406 15.05 -6.49 -7.78
N ILE A 407 14.52 -6.23 -8.97
CA ILE A 407 13.24 -6.75 -9.44
C ILE A 407 13.51 -7.53 -10.72
N LEU A 408 13.11 -8.80 -10.72
CA LEU A 408 13.03 -9.63 -11.91
C LEU A 408 11.56 -9.87 -12.22
N TRP A 409 11.25 -10.10 -13.49
CA TRP A 409 9.88 -10.41 -13.90
C TRP A 409 9.85 -11.30 -15.14
N ARG A 410 8.71 -11.97 -15.33
CA ARG A 410 8.41 -12.78 -16.52
C ARG A 410 6.98 -12.52 -16.95
N SER A 411 6.76 -12.36 -18.25
CA SER A 411 5.42 -12.41 -18.83
C SER A 411 5.05 -13.84 -19.16
N ILE A 412 3.77 -14.15 -19.04
CA ILE A 412 3.17 -15.41 -19.48
C ILE A 412 2.39 -15.14 -20.76
N GLU A 413 2.29 -16.17 -21.60
CA GLU A 413 1.48 -16.14 -22.81
C GLU A 413 0.04 -15.70 -22.50
N GLU A 414 -0.53 -14.87 -23.37
CA GLU A 414 -1.89 -14.37 -23.21
C GLU A 414 -2.89 -15.52 -23.35
N ILE A 415 -3.85 -15.61 -22.41
CA ILE A 415 -4.94 -16.58 -22.49
C ILE A 415 -6.21 -15.86 -22.94
N ILE A 416 -6.89 -16.43 -23.93
CA ILE A 416 -8.20 -15.95 -24.38
C ILE A 416 -9.27 -16.54 -23.46
N THR A 417 -10.20 -15.70 -23.00
CA THR A 417 -11.32 -16.10 -22.16
C THR A 417 -12.63 -15.48 -22.64
N ASN A 418 -13.72 -16.24 -22.62
CA ASN A 418 -15.05 -15.78 -23.04
C ASN A 418 -15.85 -15.19 -21.88
N TYR A 419 -15.14 -14.66 -20.88
CA TYR A 419 -15.74 -14.08 -19.70
C TYR A 419 -15.23 -12.66 -19.45
N SER A 420 -16.14 -11.82 -18.98
CA SER A 420 -15.84 -10.54 -18.34
C SER A 420 -15.87 -10.71 -16.83
N TYR A 421 -14.97 -9.99 -16.16
CA TYR A 421 -14.79 -10.04 -14.72
C TYR A 421 -15.01 -8.63 -14.17
N ASP A 422 -16.07 -8.47 -13.40
CA ASP A 422 -16.46 -7.20 -12.81
C ASP A 422 -16.46 -7.33 -11.28
N LYS A 423 -16.20 -6.24 -10.56
CA LYS A 423 -16.36 -6.26 -9.11
C LYS A 423 -17.83 -6.04 -8.75
N ILE A 424 -18.30 -6.80 -7.75
CA ILE A 424 -19.53 -6.54 -7.00
C ILE A 424 -19.32 -5.47 -5.93
#